data_AF-A0A382VPM6-F1
#
_entry.id   AF-A0A382VPM6-F1
#
_cell.length_a   1.000
_cell.length_b   1.000
_cell.length_c   1.000
_cell.angle_alpha   90.00
_cell.angle_beta   90.00
_cell.angle_gamma   90.00
#
_symmetry.space_group_name_H-M   'P 1'
#
loop_
_entity.id
_entity.type
_entity.pdbx_description
1 polymer ?
#
loop_
_entity_poly.entity_id
_entity_poly.type
_entity_poly.pdbx_seq_one_letter_code
_entity_poly.pdbx_strand_id
1 'polypeptide(L)'
;MAAQGLIASTVKLIGAAVGVSAQWELAHFVSLWMAAEATSLALAAILAIWVAIGRGVLFGAGVSPRNVLRSHPGLLRFFVSTNWHTTVRMASKEVDTLIVGGILGSASAGLYKIVKQVASVLSRAADPLYQAVYPELAKLWSAGDRAGFRRLLGRSTLMGLGAGIGFLALFALVERWVLVTLLGGDYGAAYEPTLIYL
;
A
#
# COMPACT_ATOMS: atom_id res chain seq x y z
N MET A 1 4.71 14.20 7.81
CA MET A 1 4.52 12.82 7.33
C MET A 1 4.44 12.75 5.80
N ALA A 2 3.60 13.54 5.11
CA ALA A 2 3.51 13.51 3.63
C ALA A 2 4.85 13.77 2.90
N ALA A 3 5.65 14.73 3.35
CA ALA A 3 6.96 15.04 2.74
C ALA A 3 8.00 13.91 2.89
N GLN A 4 7.98 13.16 4.00
CA GLN A 4 8.93 12.07 4.25
C GLN A 4 8.65 10.87 3.35
N GLY A 5 7.37 10.51 3.17
CA GLY A 5 6.96 9.45 2.25
C GLY A 5 7.33 9.79 0.81
N LEU A 6 7.23 11.05 0.41
CA LEU A 6 7.62 11.51 -0.92
C LEU A 6 9.13 11.37 -1.15
N ILE A 7 9.95 11.87 -0.22
CA ILE A 7 11.42 11.81 -0.33
C ILE A 7 11.91 10.35 -0.39
N ALA A 8 11.41 9.49 0.50
CA ALA A 8 11.79 8.08 0.51
C ALA A 8 11.38 7.37 -0.80
N SER A 9 10.22 7.70 -1.35
CA SER A 9 9.74 7.13 -2.62
C SER A 9 10.59 7.60 -3.80
N THR A 10 10.96 8.88 -3.85
CA THR A 10 11.83 9.44 -4.89
C THR A 10 13.24 8.82 -4.84
N VAL A 11 13.83 8.69 -3.65
CA VAL A 11 15.15 8.06 -3.47
C VAL A 11 15.12 6.60 -3.93
N LYS A 12 14.09 5.84 -3.55
CA LYS A 12 13.92 4.45 -3.98
C LYS A 12 13.74 4.35 -5.49
N LEU A 13 12.97 5.24 -6.11
CA LEU A 13 12.74 5.25 -7.56
C LEU A 13 14.03 5.55 -8.34
N ILE A 14 14.76 6.62 -7.96
CA ILE A 14 16.02 7.00 -8.63
C ILE A 14 17.06 5.90 -8.41
N GLY A 15 17.21 5.42 -7.19
CA GLY A 15 18.18 4.35 -6.89
C GLY A 15 17.85 3.04 -7.61
N ALA A 16 16.57 2.72 -7.81
CA ALA A 16 16.17 1.57 -8.62
C ALA A 16 16.53 1.77 -10.10
N ALA A 17 16.27 2.96 -10.68
CA ALA A 17 16.63 3.25 -12.07
C ALA A 17 18.15 3.17 -12.30
N VAL A 18 18.95 3.73 -11.38
CA VAL A 18 20.41 3.62 -11.41
C VAL A 18 20.85 2.17 -11.28
N GLY A 19 20.27 1.42 -10.33
CA GLY A 19 20.60 0.01 -10.12
C GLY A 19 20.33 -0.86 -11.33
N VAL A 20 19.23 -0.63 -12.05
CA VAL A 20 18.94 -1.33 -13.32
C VAL A 20 19.98 -0.98 -14.39
N SER A 21 20.33 0.31 -14.54
CA SER A 21 21.34 0.73 -15.52
C SER A 21 22.74 0.20 -15.22
N ALA A 22 23.06 0.01 -13.93
CA ALA A 22 24.33 -0.50 -13.44
C ALA A 22 24.33 -2.03 -13.21
N GLN A 23 23.27 -2.74 -13.62
CA GLN A 23 23.11 -4.19 -13.47
C GLN A 23 23.36 -4.69 -12.04
N TRP A 24 22.79 -3.99 -11.06
CA TRP A 24 22.92 -4.34 -9.65
C TRP A 24 22.34 -5.72 -9.34
N GLU A 25 23.05 -6.46 -8.48
CA GLU A 25 22.49 -7.66 -7.87
C GLU A 25 21.42 -7.33 -6.82
N LEU A 26 20.57 -8.31 -6.50
CA LEU A 26 19.47 -8.19 -5.54
C LEU A 26 19.92 -7.59 -4.19
N ALA A 27 21.12 -7.94 -3.71
CA ALA A 27 21.64 -7.45 -2.43
C ALA A 27 21.78 -5.91 -2.38
N HIS A 28 22.13 -5.27 -3.50
CA HIS A 28 22.27 -3.82 -3.59
C HIS A 28 20.90 -3.13 -3.54
N PHE A 29 19.90 -3.71 -4.22
CA PHE A 29 18.51 -3.23 -4.12
C PHE A 29 17.97 -3.33 -2.69
N VAL A 30 18.21 -4.45 -2.02
CA VAL A 30 17.81 -4.63 -0.61
C VAL A 30 18.50 -3.61 0.29
N SER A 31 19.80 -3.39 0.09
CA SER A 31 20.58 -2.43 0.89
C SER A 31 20.09 -1.00 0.69
N LEU A 32 19.83 -0.58 -0.56
CA LEU A 32 19.22 0.70 -0.87
C LEU A 32 17.87 0.86 -0.17
N TRP A 33 17.01 -0.16 -0.24
CA TRP A 33 15.69 -0.12 0.37
C TRP A 33 15.76 0.02 1.88
N MET A 34 16.64 -0.74 2.52
CA MET A 34 16.88 -0.71 3.97
C MET A 34 17.44 0.64 4.42
N ALA A 35 18.41 1.20 3.68
CA ALA A 35 18.99 2.51 3.98
C ALA A 35 17.94 3.63 3.86
N ALA A 36 17.12 3.60 2.80
CA ALA A 36 16.04 4.57 2.61
C ALA A 36 15.00 4.49 3.75
N GLU A 37 14.60 3.28 4.17
CA GLU A 37 13.64 3.09 5.25
C GLU A 37 14.22 3.52 6.61
N ALA A 38 15.45 3.14 6.91
CA ALA A 38 16.14 3.55 8.13
C ALA A 38 16.27 5.07 8.22
N THR A 39 16.59 5.73 7.11
CA THR A 39 16.69 7.20 7.03
C THR A 39 15.33 7.86 7.27
N SER A 40 14.27 7.32 6.69
CA SER A 40 12.89 7.80 6.89
C SER A 40 12.48 7.71 8.38
N LEU A 41 12.72 6.56 9.01
CA LEU A 41 12.43 6.34 10.43
C LEU A 41 13.25 7.25 11.34
N ALA A 42 14.56 7.39 11.07
CA ALA A 42 15.44 8.27 11.81
C ALA A 42 14.99 9.73 11.73
N LEU A 43 14.64 10.22 10.53
CA LEU A 43 14.14 11.58 10.34
C LEU A 43 12.80 11.80 11.08
N ALA A 44 11.89 10.82 11.04
CA ALA A 44 10.63 10.89 11.77
C ALA A 44 10.86 10.96 13.29
N ALA A 45 11.78 10.15 13.81
CA ALA A 45 12.16 10.17 15.22
C ALA A 45 12.79 11.52 15.62
N ILE A 46 13.73 12.03 14.82
CA ILE A 46 14.39 13.33 15.06
C ILE A 46 13.36 14.46 15.07
N LEU A 47 12.47 14.52 14.07
CA LEU A 47 11.43 15.56 14.01
C LEU A 47 10.44 15.43 15.18
N ALA A 48 10.06 14.21 15.56
CA ALA A 48 9.19 13.98 16.71
C ALA A 48 9.84 14.47 18.00
N ILE A 49 11.13 14.18 18.20
CA ILE A 49 11.91 14.66 19.35
C ILE A 49 12.01 16.19 19.30
N TRP A 50 12.42 16.76 18.17
CA TRP A 50 12.59 18.21 18.01
C TRP A 50 11.31 18.99 18.33
N VAL A 51 10.16 18.54 17.81
CA VAL A 51 8.85 19.12 18.14
C VAL A 51 8.51 18.95 19.62
N ALA A 52 8.83 17.80 20.22
CA ALA A 52 8.54 17.56 21.62
C ALA A 52 9.44 18.36 22.57
N ILE A 53 10.67 18.70 22.17
CA ILE A 53 11.55 19.65 22.88
C ILE A 53 10.96 21.05 22.78
N GLY A 54 10.62 21.50 21.56
CA GLY A 54 10.06 22.83 21.33
C GLY A 54 8.71 23.07 22.01
N ARG A 55 7.95 22.01 22.29
CA ARG A 55 6.69 22.07 23.06
C ARG A 55 6.86 21.81 24.56
N GLY A 56 8.10 21.58 25.03
CA GLY A 56 8.38 21.31 26.45
C GLY A 56 7.82 19.99 26.98
N VAL A 57 7.43 19.06 26.10
CA VAL A 57 6.77 17.79 26.47
C VAL A 57 7.78 16.71 26.84
N LEU A 58 9.03 16.81 26.37
CA LEU A 58 10.07 15.79 26.59
C LEU A 58 10.69 15.79 27.99
N PHE A 59 10.71 16.93 28.69
CA PHE A 59 11.46 17.11 29.94
C PHE A 59 10.56 17.42 31.15
N GLY A 60 9.35 16.86 31.19
CA GLY A 60 8.58 16.82 32.43
C GLY A 60 9.23 15.88 33.46
N ALA A 61 9.38 16.33 34.71
CA ALA A 61 9.84 15.45 35.78
C ALA A 61 8.91 14.24 35.92
N GLY A 62 9.40 13.04 35.59
CA GLY A 62 8.64 11.78 35.73
C GLY A 62 8.32 11.02 34.44
N VAL A 63 8.81 11.47 33.27
CA VAL A 63 8.66 10.73 31.99
C VAL A 63 9.56 9.48 31.98
N SER A 64 9.16 8.46 32.73
CA SER A 64 9.69 7.11 32.62
C SER A 64 8.72 6.27 31.78
N PRO A 65 9.19 5.49 30.79
CA PRO A 65 8.33 4.56 30.05
C PRO A 65 7.49 3.68 30.97
N ARG A 66 8.06 3.30 32.12
CA ARG A 66 7.41 2.46 33.14
C ARG A 66 6.30 3.19 33.88
N ASN A 67 6.46 4.49 34.13
CA ASN A 67 5.42 5.32 34.76
C ASN A 67 4.27 5.60 33.80
N VAL A 68 4.56 5.86 32.52
CA VAL A 68 3.52 6.06 31.48
C VAL A 68 2.67 4.80 31.31
N LEU A 69 3.31 3.61 31.27
CA LEU A 69 2.62 2.32 31.18
C LEU A 69 1.75 2.03 32.42
N ARG A 70 2.23 2.39 33.61
CA ARG A 70 1.48 2.23 34.87
C ARG A 70 0.29 3.19 34.96
N SER A 71 0.46 4.44 34.54
CA SER A 71 -0.62 5.44 34.54
C SER A 71 -1.69 5.18 33.47
N HIS A 72 -1.35 4.41 32.42
CA HIS A 72 -2.28 4.04 31.36
C HIS A 72 -2.22 2.53 31.07
N PRO A 73 -2.81 1.69 31.93
CA PRO A 73 -2.74 0.24 31.79
C PRO A 73 -3.35 -0.29 30.47
N GLY A 74 -4.23 0.51 29.84
CA GLY A 74 -4.80 0.22 28.52
C GLY A 74 -3.84 0.44 27.33
N LEU A 75 -2.71 1.13 27.51
CA LEU A 75 -1.79 1.46 26.40
C LEU A 75 -1.24 0.21 25.72
N LEU A 76 -0.78 -0.78 26.50
CA LEU A 76 -0.25 -2.02 25.91
C LEU A 76 -1.32 -2.77 25.13
N ARG A 77 -2.52 -2.91 25.70
CA ARG A 77 -3.66 -3.56 25.02
C ARG A 77 -4.06 -2.80 23.76
N PHE A 78 -4.04 -1.47 23.80
CA PHE A 78 -4.30 -0.62 22.64
C PHE A 78 -3.23 -0.80 21.54
N PHE A 79 -1.94 -0.79 21.90
CA PHE A 79 -0.85 -1.03 20.96
C PHE A 79 -0.96 -2.41 20.32
N VAL A 80 -1.15 -3.46 21.14
CA VAL A 80 -1.27 -4.83 20.64
C VAL A 80 -2.51 -4.98 19.76
N SER A 81 -3.69 -4.51 20.19
CA SER A 81 -4.91 -4.64 19.39
C SER A 81 -4.86 -3.87 18.07
N THR A 82 -4.30 -2.66 18.06
CA THR A 82 -4.13 -1.85 16.85
C THR A 82 -3.13 -2.49 15.87
N ASN A 83 -2.01 -3.01 16.38
CA ASN A 83 -1.04 -3.69 15.54
C ASN A 83 -1.54 -5.06 15.08
N TRP A 84 -2.26 -5.80 15.92
CA TRP A 84 -2.81 -7.12 15.59
C TRP A 84 -3.70 -7.07 14.35
N HIS A 85 -4.62 -6.11 14.30
CA HIS A 85 -5.48 -5.93 13.13
C HIS A 85 -4.67 -5.67 11.86
N THR A 86 -3.61 -4.88 11.95
CA THR A 86 -2.74 -4.57 10.81
C THR A 86 -1.91 -5.78 10.37
N THR A 87 -1.35 -6.53 11.32
CA THR A 87 -0.57 -7.75 11.07
C THR A 87 -1.44 -8.84 10.46
N VAL A 88 -2.62 -9.10 11.01
CA VAL A 88 -3.56 -10.09 10.45
C VAL A 88 -3.96 -9.68 9.04
N ARG A 89 -4.29 -8.40 8.82
CA ARG A 89 -4.64 -7.90 7.49
C ARG A 89 -3.48 -8.06 6.50
N MET A 90 -2.25 -7.80 6.92
CA MET A 90 -1.06 -7.96 6.08
C MET A 90 -0.80 -9.44 5.76
N ALA A 91 -0.91 -10.32 6.75
CA ALA A 91 -0.76 -11.76 6.56
C ALA A 91 -1.81 -12.29 5.58
N SER A 92 -3.10 -11.99 5.81
CA SER A 92 -4.18 -12.38 4.90
C SER A 92 -3.97 -11.84 3.48
N LYS A 93 -3.38 -10.64 3.37
CA LYS A 93 -3.04 -10.05 2.07
C LYS A 93 -1.88 -10.72 1.37
N GLU A 94 -1.07 -11.59 1.99
CA GLU A 94 0.08 -12.25 1.33
C GLU A 94 -0.02 -13.78 1.30
N VAL A 95 -1.02 -14.35 1.98
CA VAL A 95 -1.28 -15.79 2.02
C VAL A 95 -1.47 -16.38 0.62
N ASP A 96 -2.16 -15.67 -0.27
CA ASP A 96 -2.31 -16.00 -1.69
C ASP A 96 -0.95 -16.14 -2.41
N THR A 97 -0.05 -15.17 -2.25
CA THR A 97 1.31 -15.23 -2.82
C THR A 97 2.09 -16.43 -2.30
N LEU A 98 1.96 -16.72 -0.99
CA LEU A 98 2.63 -17.87 -0.35
C LEU A 98 2.08 -19.21 -0.83
N ILE A 99 0.75 -19.32 -1.01
CA ILE A 99 0.11 -20.51 -1.57
C ILE A 99 0.60 -20.74 -2.99
N VAL A 100 0.61 -19.70 -3.83
CA VAL A 100 1.14 -19.78 -5.21
C VAL A 100 2.60 -20.22 -5.19
N GLY A 101 3.43 -19.68 -4.30
CA GLY A 101 4.84 -20.06 -4.18
C GLY A 101 5.05 -21.50 -3.68
N GLY A 102 4.22 -21.95 -2.75
CA GLY A 102 4.29 -23.31 -2.20
C GLY A 102 3.84 -24.39 -3.20
N ILE A 103 2.87 -24.07 -4.07
CA ILE A 103 2.31 -25.03 -5.04
C ILE A 103 3.05 -24.97 -6.38
N LEU A 104 3.27 -23.76 -6.91
CA LEU A 104 3.77 -23.53 -8.27
C LEU A 104 5.25 -23.09 -8.31
N GLY A 105 5.87 -22.87 -7.15
CA GLY A 105 7.27 -22.46 -7.04
C GLY A 105 7.49 -20.95 -7.03
N SER A 106 8.73 -20.56 -6.76
CA SER A 106 9.13 -19.15 -6.53
C SER A 106 8.97 -18.26 -7.76
N ALA A 107 9.18 -18.80 -8.97
CA ALA A 107 9.01 -18.05 -10.22
C ALA A 107 7.54 -17.60 -10.40
N SER A 108 6.59 -18.53 -10.25
CA SER A 108 5.16 -18.24 -10.34
C SER A 108 4.67 -17.28 -9.25
N ALA A 109 5.23 -17.38 -8.04
CA ALA A 109 4.93 -16.41 -6.97
C ALA A 109 5.41 -14.99 -7.30
N GLY A 110 6.58 -14.86 -7.95
CA GLY A 110 7.09 -13.59 -8.45
C GLY A 110 6.14 -12.95 -9.46
N LEU A 111 5.68 -13.72 -10.45
CA LEU A 111 4.70 -13.29 -11.45
C LEU A 111 3.40 -12.84 -10.79
N TYR A 112 2.86 -13.67 -9.91
CA TYR A 112 1.63 -13.37 -9.19
C TYR A 112 1.73 -12.08 -8.39
N LYS A 113 2.86 -11.85 -7.71
CA LYS A 113 3.09 -10.63 -6.95
C LYS A 113 3.12 -9.38 -7.85
N ILE A 114 3.66 -9.46 -9.07
CA ILE A 114 3.63 -8.37 -10.04
C ILE A 114 2.18 -8.05 -10.44
N VAL A 115 1.41 -9.06 -10.85
CA VAL A 115 0.00 -8.90 -11.23
C VAL A 115 -0.81 -8.27 -10.10
N LYS A 116 -0.63 -8.79 -8.89
CA LYS A 116 -1.29 -8.26 -7.69
C LYS A 116 -0.90 -6.82 -7.37
N GLN A 117 0.35 -6.44 -7.60
CA GLN A 117 0.80 -5.06 -7.43
C GLN A 117 0.08 -4.13 -8.41
N VAL A 118 -0.06 -4.54 -9.68
CA VAL A 118 -0.81 -3.79 -10.70
C VAL A 118 -2.29 -3.67 -10.32
N ALA A 119 -2.94 -4.78 -9.96
CA ALA A 119 -4.33 -4.79 -9.51
C ALA A 119 -4.55 -3.89 -8.27
N SER A 120 -3.56 -3.79 -7.39
CA SER A 120 -3.62 -2.92 -6.21
C SER A 120 -3.68 -1.42 -6.57
N VAL A 121 -3.16 -1.01 -7.74
CA VAL A 121 -3.24 0.39 -8.21
C VAL A 121 -4.69 0.78 -8.45
N LEU A 122 -5.48 -0.09 -9.08
CA LEU A 122 -6.90 0.13 -9.32
C LEU A 122 -7.67 0.30 -7.99
N SER A 123 -7.36 -0.56 -7.01
CA SER A 123 -7.96 -0.46 -5.67
C SER A 123 -7.64 0.89 -5.00
N ARG A 124 -6.38 1.32 -5.05
CA ARG A 124 -5.95 2.62 -4.48
C ARG A 124 -6.57 3.82 -5.19
N ALA A 125 -6.85 3.72 -6.48
CA ALA A 125 -7.55 4.76 -7.23
C ALA A 125 -9.05 4.83 -6.88
N ALA A 126 -9.65 3.70 -6.49
CA ALA A 126 -11.05 3.63 -6.07
C ALA A 126 -11.26 4.08 -4.61
N ASP A 127 -10.26 3.95 -3.72
CA ASP A 127 -10.38 4.30 -2.30
C ASP A 127 -10.90 5.73 -2.04
N PRO A 128 -10.41 6.80 -2.71
CA PRO A 128 -10.92 8.16 -2.50
C PRO A 128 -12.39 8.31 -2.93
N LEU A 129 -12.81 7.61 -3.99
CA LEU A 129 -14.19 7.60 -4.43
C LEU A 129 -15.09 6.99 -3.35
N TYR A 130 -14.67 5.88 -2.74
CA TYR A 130 -15.38 5.29 -1.61
C TYR A 130 -15.47 6.23 -0.40
N GLN A 131 -14.36 6.90 -0.05
CA GLN A 131 -14.34 7.83 1.08
C GLN A 131 -15.25 9.05 0.86
N ALA A 132 -15.42 9.49 -0.37
CA ALA A 132 -16.32 10.60 -0.71
C ALA A 132 -17.80 10.17 -0.79
N VAL A 133 -18.08 9.02 -1.41
CA VAL A 133 -19.45 8.55 -1.69
C VAL A 133 -20.12 7.96 -0.46
N TYR A 134 -19.38 7.24 0.39
CA TYR A 134 -19.96 6.52 1.53
C TYR A 134 -20.67 7.45 2.55
N PRO A 135 -20.09 8.59 2.97
CA PRO A 135 -20.79 9.53 3.87
C PRO A 135 -22.08 10.09 3.28
N GLU A 136 -22.11 10.30 1.96
CA GLU A 136 -23.28 10.86 1.26
C GLU A 136 -24.40 9.82 1.15
N LEU A 137 -24.05 8.55 0.84
CA LEU A 137 -25.00 7.44 0.91
C LEU A 137 -25.58 7.27 2.33
N ALA A 138 -24.74 7.38 3.37
CA ALA A 138 -25.19 7.29 4.75
C ALA A 138 -26.16 8.43 5.14
N LYS A 139 -25.92 9.66 4.65
CA LYS A 139 -26.81 10.82 4.84
C LYS A 139 -28.16 10.62 4.15
N LEU A 140 -28.17 10.13 2.91
CA LEU A 140 -29.41 9.89 2.16
C LEU A 140 -30.23 8.76 2.79
N TRP A 141 -29.55 7.74 3.31
CA TRP A 141 -30.18 6.65 4.05
C TRP A 141 -30.84 7.13 5.35
N SER A 142 -30.15 7.95 6.16
CA SER A 142 -30.71 8.46 7.41
C SER A 142 -31.86 9.46 7.18
N ALA A 143 -31.84 10.19 6.07
CA ALA A 143 -32.93 11.09 5.65
C ALA A 143 -34.15 10.34 5.06
N GLY A 144 -34.07 9.02 4.89
CA GLY A 144 -35.13 8.22 4.28
C GLY A 144 -35.28 8.40 2.76
N ASP A 145 -34.37 9.13 2.11
CA ASP A 145 -34.41 9.38 0.66
C ASP A 145 -33.87 8.17 -0.12
N ARG A 146 -34.76 7.19 -0.31
CA ARG A 146 -34.45 5.97 -1.09
C ARG A 146 -34.18 6.27 -2.56
N ALA A 147 -34.76 7.32 -3.13
CA ALA A 147 -34.59 7.66 -4.54
C ALA A 147 -33.21 8.29 -4.77
N GLY A 148 -32.82 9.26 -3.94
CA GLY A 148 -31.49 9.85 -3.93
C GLY A 148 -30.41 8.80 -3.66
N PHE A 149 -30.64 7.91 -2.69
CA PHE A 149 -29.72 6.81 -2.39
C PHE A 149 -29.47 5.92 -3.62
N ARG A 150 -30.53 5.43 -4.28
CA ARG A 150 -30.40 4.57 -5.47
C ARG A 150 -29.73 5.30 -6.63
N ARG A 151 -30.00 6.60 -6.81
CA ARG A 151 -29.39 7.42 -7.86
C ARG A 151 -27.89 7.61 -7.63
N LEU A 152 -27.50 7.95 -6.41
CA LEU A 152 -26.09 8.12 -6.06
C LEU A 152 -25.34 6.79 -6.16
N LEU A 153 -25.92 5.72 -5.62
CA LEU A 153 -25.35 4.37 -5.71
C LEU A 153 -25.14 3.97 -7.18
N GLY A 154 -26.18 4.09 -8.01
CA GLY A 154 -26.08 3.76 -9.44
C GLY A 154 -25.04 4.59 -10.18
N ARG A 155 -24.98 5.90 -9.94
CA ARG A 155 -23.99 6.79 -10.56
C ARG A 155 -22.57 6.44 -10.15
N SER A 156 -22.33 6.17 -8.87
CA SER A 156 -21.02 5.77 -8.36
C SER A 156 -20.60 4.40 -8.88
N THR A 157 -21.53 3.45 -8.99
CA THR A 157 -21.27 2.15 -9.63
C THR A 157 -20.93 2.31 -11.11
N LEU A 158 -21.67 3.12 -11.87
CA LEU A 158 -21.40 3.39 -13.29
C LEU A 158 -20.05 4.08 -13.49
N MET A 159 -19.71 5.05 -12.65
CA MET A 159 -18.41 5.70 -12.67
C MET A 159 -17.28 4.72 -12.34
N GLY A 160 -17.47 3.87 -11.33
CA GLY A 160 -16.51 2.81 -10.97
C GLY A 160 -16.33 1.80 -12.10
N LEU A 161 -17.41 1.35 -12.73
CA LEU A 161 -17.36 0.45 -13.89
C LEU A 161 -16.65 1.10 -15.08
N GLY A 162 -16.98 2.35 -15.41
CA GLY A 162 -16.32 3.08 -16.48
C GLY A 162 -14.82 3.26 -16.23
N ALA A 163 -14.43 3.60 -15.00
CA ALA A 163 -13.03 3.68 -14.61
C ALA A 163 -12.32 2.32 -14.67
N GLY A 164 -12.97 1.25 -14.21
CA GLY A 164 -12.45 -0.12 -14.27
C GLY A 164 -12.24 -0.59 -15.71
N ILE A 165 -13.24 -0.43 -16.57
CA ILE A 165 -13.15 -0.76 -18.00
C ILE A 165 -12.07 0.08 -18.69
N GLY A 166 -12.00 1.39 -18.39
CA GLY A 166 -10.96 2.26 -18.93
C GLY A 166 -9.56 1.84 -18.50
N PHE A 167 -9.39 1.42 -17.25
CA PHE A 167 -8.14 0.87 -16.74
C PHE A 167 -7.78 -0.45 -17.42
N LEU A 168 -8.73 -1.38 -17.57
CA LEU A 168 -8.52 -2.64 -18.29
C LEU A 168 -8.13 -2.41 -19.75
N ALA A 169 -8.81 -1.48 -20.44
CA ALA A 169 -8.49 -1.12 -21.82
C ALA A 169 -7.08 -0.51 -21.93
N LEU A 170 -6.72 0.41 -21.03
CA LEU A 170 -5.38 0.98 -20.98
C LEU A 170 -4.32 -0.08 -20.67
N PHE A 171 -4.62 -0.99 -19.74
CA PHE A 171 -3.75 -2.09 -19.39
C PHE A 171 -3.54 -3.01 -20.60
N ALA A 172 -4.60 -3.45 -21.29
CA ALA A 172 -4.49 -4.28 -22.48
C ALA A 172 -3.65 -3.64 -23.61
N LEU A 173 -3.70 -2.31 -23.75
CA LEU A 173 -2.86 -1.59 -24.73
C LEU A 173 -1.37 -1.56 -24.34
N VAL A 174 -1.08 -1.59 -23.05
CA VAL A 174 0.26 -1.38 -22.48
C VAL A 174 0.86 -2.69 -21.94
N GLU A 175 0.07 -3.76 -21.86
CA GLU A 175 0.43 -5.06 -21.26
C GLU A 175 1.66 -5.64 -21.92
N ARG A 176 1.73 -5.64 -23.25
CA ARG A 176 2.84 -6.25 -23.97
C ARG A 176 4.13 -5.50 -23.74
N TRP A 177 4.07 -4.18 -23.63
CA TRP A 177 5.24 -3.36 -23.34
C TRP A 177 5.71 -3.57 -21.89
N VAL A 178 4.78 -3.51 -20.94
CA VAL A 178 5.04 -3.69 -19.50
C VAL A 178 5.55 -5.09 -19.20
N LEU A 179 4.93 -6.12 -19.76
CA LEU A 179 5.31 -7.51 -19.51
C LEU A 179 6.71 -7.80 -20.08
N VAL A 180 7.00 -7.34 -21.30
CA VAL A 180 8.32 -7.58 -21.92
C VAL A 180 9.43 -6.77 -21.26
N THR A 181 9.18 -5.52 -20.84
CA THR A 181 10.20 -4.68 -20.18
C THR A 181 10.41 -5.03 -18.70
N LEU A 182 9.36 -5.42 -17.97
CA LEU A 182 9.48 -5.75 -16.55
C LEU A 182 9.86 -7.22 -16.28
N LEU A 183 9.45 -8.16 -17.13
CA LEU A 183 9.67 -9.59 -16.88
C LEU A 183 10.77 -10.21 -17.73
N GLY A 184 11.27 -9.51 -18.75
CA GLY A 184 12.27 -10.04 -19.67
C GLY A 184 11.68 -11.05 -20.67
N GLY A 185 12.39 -11.24 -21.78
CA GLY A 185 11.88 -11.93 -22.98
C GLY A 185 11.57 -13.43 -22.83
N ASP A 186 11.87 -14.06 -21.69
CA ASP A 186 11.81 -15.53 -21.54
C ASP A 186 10.50 -16.07 -20.93
N TYR A 187 9.56 -15.18 -20.55
CA TYR A 187 8.29 -15.59 -19.94
C TYR A 187 7.12 -15.69 -20.93
N GLY A 188 7.38 -16.23 -22.13
CA GLY A 188 6.33 -16.55 -23.13
C GLY A 188 5.25 -17.52 -22.63
N ALA A 189 5.46 -18.21 -21.51
CA ALA A 189 4.52 -19.16 -20.91
C ALA A 189 3.53 -18.55 -19.89
N ALA A 190 3.64 -17.25 -19.57
CA ALA A 190 2.78 -16.58 -18.57
C ALA A 190 1.64 -15.73 -19.18
N TYR A 191 1.37 -15.89 -20.47
CA TYR A 191 0.32 -15.12 -21.17
C TYR A 191 -1.09 -15.47 -20.70
N GLU A 192 -1.37 -16.75 -20.39
CA GLU A 192 -2.74 -17.20 -20.10
C GLU A 192 -3.26 -16.84 -18.69
N PRO A 193 -2.47 -16.91 -17.60
CA PRO A 193 -3.00 -16.65 -16.26
C PRO A 193 -3.34 -15.18 -15.97
N THR A 194 -2.76 -14.23 -16.72
CA THR A 194 -2.89 -12.79 -16.45
C THR A 194 -4.29 -12.26 -16.79
N LEU A 195 -4.93 -12.85 -17.81
CA LEU A 195 -6.30 -12.51 -18.24
C LEU A 195 -7.39 -13.12 -17.33
N ILE A 196 -7.08 -14.16 -16.56
CA ILE A 196 -8.05 -14.84 -15.69
C ILE A 196 -8.12 -14.20 -14.30
N TYR A 197 -7.10 -13.41 -13.91
CA TYR A 197 -6.98 -12.83 -12.56
C TYR A 197 -7.30 -11.32 -12.47
N LEU A 198 -7.52 -10.65 -13.62
CA LEU A 198 -7.94 -9.24 -13.74
C LEU A 198 -9.45 -9.14 -13.96
#